data_AF-A0A942NH63-F1
#
_entry.id   AF-A0A942NH63-F1
#
_cell.length_a   1.000
_cell.length_b   1.000
_cell.length_c   1.000
_cell.angle_alpha   90.00
_cell.angle_beta   90.00
_cell.angle_gamma   90.00
#
_symmetry.space_group_name_H-M   'P 1'
#
loop_
_entity.id
_entity.type
_entity.pdbx_description
1 polymer ?
#
loop_
_entity_poly.entity_id
_entity_poly.type
_entity_poly.pdbx_seq_one_letter_code
_entity_poly.pdbx_strand_id
1 'polypeptide(L)'
;MREKRGAEAFLLHAEALAVFPIGRREREAAAVSGAMIRGIPPGILLPKIDLALREDPGSANILFTKAIQEVRLGNFEKAQSALLTLELVAPGWVSTKELKDFIAKAKIEWEVPTSNQR
;
A
#
# COMPACT_ATOMS: atom_id res chain seq x y z
N MET A 1 -20.10 12.57 7.69
CA MET A 1 -19.61 13.59 6.72
C MET A 1 -18.08 13.80 6.71
N ARG A 2 -17.24 12.98 7.37
CA ARG A 2 -15.76 13.15 7.37
C ARG A 2 -15.02 12.33 6.30
N GLU A 3 -15.55 11.19 5.86
CA GLU A 3 -14.84 10.27 4.95
C GLU A 3 -14.65 10.81 3.52
N LYS A 4 -15.63 11.57 2.99
CA LYS A 4 -15.56 12.07 1.61
C LYS A 4 -14.42 13.06 1.38
N ARG A 5 -14.07 13.87 2.40
CA ARG A 5 -13.02 14.90 2.28
C ARG A 5 -11.61 14.31 2.16
N GLY A 6 -11.36 13.13 2.74
CA GLY A 6 -10.03 12.49 2.67
C GLY A 6 -9.72 11.97 1.28
N ALA A 7 -10.67 11.28 0.64
CA ALA A 7 -10.51 10.76 -0.71
C ALA A 7 -10.40 11.90 -1.75
N GLU A 8 -11.19 12.95 -1.58
CA GLU A 8 -11.19 14.13 -2.47
C GLU A 8 -9.90 14.95 -2.34
N ALA A 9 -9.39 15.14 -1.13
CA ALA A 9 -8.09 15.77 -0.89
C ALA A 9 -6.92 14.96 -1.48
N PHE A 10 -6.99 13.63 -1.45
CA PHE A 10 -6.00 12.79 -2.09
C PHE A 10 -6.05 12.87 -3.62
N LEU A 11 -7.25 12.91 -4.21
CA LEU A 11 -7.41 13.06 -5.66
C LEU A 11 -6.87 14.40 -6.14
N LEU A 12 -7.20 15.50 -5.46
CA LEU A 12 -6.65 16.83 -5.72
C LEU A 12 -5.13 16.87 -5.54
N HIS A 13 -4.59 16.24 -4.50
CA HIS A 13 -3.15 16.14 -4.29
C HIS A 13 -2.47 15.32 -5.40
N ALA A 14 -3.12 14.27 -5.88
CA ALA A 14 -2.62 13.45 -6.97
C ALA A 14 -2.67 14.11 -8.34
N GLU A 15 -3.70 14.92 -8.62
CA GLU A 15 -3.73 15.77 -9.82
C GLU A 15 -2.64 16.84 -9.74
N ALA A 16 -2.43 17.46 -8.58
CA ALA A 16 -1.34 18.41 -8.39
C ALA A 16 0.04 17.76 -8.61
N LEU A 17 0.23 16.51 -8.17
CA LEU A 17 1.43 15.70 -8.44
C LEU A 17 1.65 15.38 -9.92
N ALA A 18 0.58 15.32 -10.72
CA ALA A 18 0.68 15.06 -12.16
C ALA A 18 1.06 16.31 -12.96
N VAL A 19 0.78 17.51 -12.44
CA VAL A 19 1.04 18.79 -13.11
C VAL A 19 2.39 19.39 -12.73
N PHE A 20 2.89 19.12 -11.52
CA PHE A 20 4.19 19.63 -11.05
C PHE A 20 5.19 18.49 -10.82
N PRO A 21 6.46 18.63 -11.24
CA PRO A 21 7.48 17.64 -10.94
C PRO A 21 7.84 17.72 -9.45
N ILE A 22 7.12 16.96 -8.62
CA ILE A 22 7.32 16.95 -7.17
C ILE A 22 8.38 15.90 -6.81
N GLY A 23 9.16 16.19 -5.76
CA GLY A 23 10.29 15.41 -5.29
C GLY A 23 9.93 14.04 -4.69
N ARG A 24 10.98 13.30 -4.33
CA ARG A 24 10.93 11.93 -3.81
C ARG A 24 10.06 11.80 -2.56
N ARG A 25 10.18 12.72 -1.60
CA ARG A 25 9.49 12.67 -0.30
C ARG A 25 7.99 12.93 -0.41
N GLU A 26 7.57 13.74 -1.36
CA GLU A 26 6.17 14.11 -1.54
C GLU A 26 5.39 12.98 -2.24
N ARG A 27 6.03 12.24 -3.15
CA ARG A 27 5.44 11.01 -3.74
C ARG A 27 5.32 9.89 -2.71
N GLU A 28 6.31 9.75 -1.82
CA GLU A 28 6.22 8.87 -0.64
C GLU A 28 5.03 9.26 0.25
N ALA A 29 4.95 10.54 0.62
CA ALA A 29 3.87 11.05 1.47
C ALA A 29 2.48 10.84 0.84
N ALA A 30 2.36 11.04 -0.47
CA ALA A 30 1.13 10.76 -1.20
C ALA A 30 0.81 9.25 -1.18
N ALA A 31 1.74 8.38 -1.57
CA ALA A 31 1.52 6.93 -1.58
C ALA A 31 1.07 6.40 -0.21
N VAL A 32 1.74 6.83 0.86
CA VAL A 32 1.44 6.43 2.25
C VAL A 32 0.10 7.02 2.71
N SER A 33 -0.15 8.31 2.47
CA SER A 33 -1.40 8.97 2.85
C SER A 33 -2.60 8.34 2.15
N GLY A 34 -2.50 8.08 0.84
CA GLY A 34 -3.55 7.42 0.06
C GLY A 34 -3.87 6.01 0.55
N ALA A 35 -2.86 5.27 1.00
CA ALA A 35 -3.02 3.92 1.55
C ALA A 35 -3.76 3.88 2.88
N MET A 36 -3.53 4.91 3.71
CA MET A 36 -4.13 5.04 5.04
C MET A 36 -5.57 5.58 4.97
N ILE A 37 -5.96 6.21 3.86
CA ILE A 37 -7.33 6.69 3.66
C ILE A 37 -8.24 5.50 3.26
N ARG A 38 -9.16 5.12 4.16
CA ARG A 38 -10.13 4.01 4.01
C ARG A 38 -11.13 4.13 2.84
N GLY A 39 -10.97 5.07 1.92
CA GLY A 39 -11.88 5.30 0.80
C GLY A 39 -11.29 5.04 -0.58
N ILE A 40 -9.98 4.78 -0.68
CA ILE A 40 -9.31 4.68 -1.98
C ILE A 40 -9.17 3.21 -2.36
N PRO A 41 -9.71 2.80 -3.53
CA PRO A 41 -9.53 1.45 -4.05
C PRO A 41 -8.04 1.14 -4.23
N PRO A 42 -7.56 -0.03 -3.78
CA PRO A 42 -6.16 -0.43 -3.94
C PRO A 42 -5.67 -0.36 -5.40
N GLY A 43 -6.54 -0.66 -6.38
CA GLY A 43 -6.22 -0.61 -7.80
C GLY A 43 -5.87 0.79 -8.33
N ILE A 44 -6.38 1.86 -7.71
CA ILE A 44 -6.01 3.25 -8.07
C ILE A 44 -4.69 3.64 -7.42
N LEU A 45 -4.38 3.04 -6.28
CA LEU A 45 -3.26 3.41 -5.45
C LEU A 45 -1.96 2.69 -5.83
N LEU A 46 -2.03 1.42 -6.23
CA LEU A 46 -0.86 0.63 -6.64
C LEU A 46 -0.02 1.27 -7.75
N PRO A 47 -0.59 1.82 -8.84
CA PRO A 47 0.21 2.51 -9.86
C PRO A 47 1.00 3.70 -9.32
N LYS A 48 0.46 4.42 -8.33
CA LYS A 48 1.13 5.55 -7.68
C LYS A 48 2.25 5.07 -6.76
N ILE A 49 2.00 3.99 -6.03
CA ILE A 49 3.00 3.31 -5.21
C ILE A 49 4.16 2.82 -6.09
N ASP A 50 3.87 2.18 -7.22
CA ASP A 50 4.89 1.70 -8.16
C ASP A 50 5.72 2.83 -8.76
N LEU A 51 5.08 3.95 -9.12
CA LEU A 51 5.80 5.15 -9.56
C LEU A 51 6.71 5.69 -8.47
N ALA A 52 6.24 5.72 -7.22
CA ALA A 52 7.03 6.20 -6.09
C ALA A 52 8.23 5.26 -5.81
N LEU A 53 8.06 3.94 -5.96
CA LEU A 53 9.16 2.96 -5.85
C LEU A 53 10.16 3.02 -7.00
N ARG A 54 9.77 3.43 -8.21
CA ARG A 54 10.74 3.64 -9.30
C ARG A 54 11.72 4.76 -8.98
N GLU A 55 11.26 5.76 -8.24
CA GLU A 55 12.03 6.95 -7.86
C GLU A 55 12.79 6.73 -6.55
N ASP A 56 12.21 5.95 -5.64
CA ASP A 56 12.85 5.49 -4.41
C ASP A 56 12.65 3.99 -4.17
N PRO A 57 13.47 3.14 -4.80
CA PRO A 57 13.35 1.69 -4.65
C PRO A 57 13.62 1.20 -3.22
N GLY A 58 14.31 2.01 -2.40
CA GLY A 58 14.72 1.67 -1.04
C GLY A 58 13.76 2.14 0.05
N SER A 59 12.65 2.80 -0.29
CA SER A 59 11.75 3.35 0.72
C SER A 59 10.93 2.24 1.40
N ALA A 60 11.29 1.92 2.64
CA ALA A 60 10.61 0.92 3.46
C ALA A 60 9.12 1.25 3.66
N ASN A 61 8.76 2.52 3.85
CA ASN A 61 7.37 2.95 4.00
C ASN A 61 6.53 2.65 2.75
N ILE A 62 7.07 2.90 1.56
CA ILE A 62 6.36 2.66 0.30
C ILE A 62 6.25 1.17 0.03
N LEU A 63 7.30 0.39 0.30
CA LEU A 63 7.29 -1.06 0.16
C LEU A 63 6.27 -1.72 1.11
N PHE A 64 6.19 -1.24 2.34
CA PHE A 64 5.19 -1.70 3.32
C PHE A 64 3.78 -1.38 2.87
N THR A 65 3.59 -0.15 2.40
CA THR A 65 2.33 0.32 1.85
C THR A 65 1.90 -0.53 0.65
N LYS A 66 2.82 -0.85 -0.26
CA LYS A 66 2.59 -1.78 -1.38
C LYS A 66 2.11 -3.13 -0.89
N ALA A 67 2.82 -3.72 0.08
CA ALA A 67 2.48 -5.03 0.62
C ALA A 67 1.06 -5.06 1.20
N ILE A 68 0.65 -4.05 1.99
CA ILE A 68 -0.72 -3.96 2.51
C ILE A 68 -1.75 -3.91 1.38
N GLN A 69 -1.53 -3.08 0.35
CA GLN A 69 -2.51 -2.94 -0.74
C GLN A 69 -2.61 -4.20 -1.60
N GLU A 70 -1.51 -4.91 -1.82
CA GLU A 70 -1.51 -6.22 -2.50
C GLU A 70 -2.27 -7.28 -1.69
N VAL A 71 -2.14 -7.28 -0.36
CA VAL A 71 -2.96 -8.16 0.51
C VAL A 71 -4.44 -7.84 0.36
N ARG A 72 -4.82 -6.57 0.33
CA ARG A 72 -6.24 -6.16 0.14
C ARG A 72 -6.82 -6.58 -1.21
N LEU A 73 -5.98 -6.90 -2.19
CA LEU A 73 -6.39 -7.44 -3.48
C LEU A 73 -6.28 -8.97 -3.58
N GLY A 74 -5.80 -9.64 -2.54
CA GLY A 74 -5.58 -11.09 -2.53
C GLY A 74 -4.31 -11.51 -3.25
N ASN A 75 -3.46 -10.56 -3.64
CA ASN A 75 -2.20 -10.82 -4.34
C ASN A 75 -1.08 -11.15 -3.33
N PHE A 76 -1.23 -12.23 -2.58
CA PHE A 76 -0.32 -12.58 -1.48
C PHE A 76 1.14 -12.78 -1.92
N GLU A 77 1.38 -13.30 -3.12
CA GLU A 77 2.74 -13.47 -3.67
C GLU A 77 3.43 -12.12 -3.88
N LYS A 78 2.71 -11.13 -4.44
CA LYS A 78 3.24 -9.77 -4.65
C LYS A 78 3.47 -9.07 -3.31
N ALA A 79 2.58 -9.29 -2.34
CA ALA A 79 2.76 -8.77 -0.98
C ALA A 79 4.01 -9.35 -0.31
N GLN A 80 4.26 -10.67 -0.46
CA GLN A 80 5.48 -11.30 0.05
C GLN A 80 6.74 -10.77 -0.64
N SER A 81 6.72 -10.60 -1.96
CA SER A 81 7.86 -10.04 -2.70
C SER A 81 8.20 -8.61 -2.25
N ALA A 82 7.19 -7.77 -2.02
CA ALA A 82 7.39 -6.42 -1.49
C ALA A 82 7.99 -6.45 -0.07
N LEU A 83 7.56 -7.39 0.78
CA LEU A 83 8.13 -7.58 2.12
C LEU A 83 9.55 -8.10 2.13
N LEU A 84 9.89 -9.04 1.23
CA LEU A 84 11.26 -9.51 1.06
C LEU A 84 12.17 -8.35 0.65
N THR A 85 11.71 -7.54 -0.29
CA THR A 85 12.44 -6.32 -0.69
C THR A 85 12.60 -5.36 0.48
N LEU A 86 11.55 -5.18 1.29
CA LEU A 86 11.59 -4.33 2.48
C LEU A 86 12.61 -4.83 3.50
N GLU A 87 12.63 -6.13 3.79
CA GLU A 87 13.60 -6.74 4.73
C GLU A 87 15.05 -6.58 4.24
N LEU A 88 15.28 -6.61 2.91
CA LEU A 88 16.59 -6.37 2.33
C LEU A 88 17.06 -4.92 2.50
N VAL A 89 16.16 -3.94 2.32
CA VAL A 89 16.52 -2.51 2.40
C VAL A 89 16.48 -1.96 3.82
N ALA A 90 15.66 -2.54 4.70
CA ALA A 90 15.52 -2.16 6.10
C ALA A 90 15.33 -3.42 6.97
N PRO A 91 16.42 -4.14 7.28
CA PRO A 91 16.35 -5.33 8.13
C PRO A 91 15.82 -5.00 9.53
N GLY A 92 14.89 -5.82 10.04
CA GLY A 92 14.33 -5.62 11.38
C GLY A 92 13.36 -4.46 11.51
N TRP A 93 12.86 -3.93 10.39
CA TRP A 93 11.79 -2.94 10.41
C TRP A 93 10.55 -3.54 11.08
N VAL A 94 10.16 -2.96 12.23
CA VAL A 94 9.32 -3.57 13.27
C VAL A 94 8.04 -4.22 12.74
N SER A 95 7.45 -3.66 11.68
CA SER A 95 6.19 -4.13 11.10
C SER A 95 6.31 -5.28 10.10
N THR A 96 7.52 -5.77 9.75
CA THR A 96 7.65 -6.89 8.80
C THR A 96 7.14 -8.21 9.35
N LYS A 97 7.40 -8.49 10.64
CA LYS A 97 6.89 -9.70 11.31
C LYS A 97 5.37 -9.67 11.39
N GLU A 98 4.82 -8.57 11.88
CA GLU A 98 3.36 -8.36 11.98
C GLU A 98 2.70 -8.46 10.60
N LEU A 99 3.33 -7.94 9.54
CA LEU A 99 2.77 -8.02 8.20
C LEU A 99 2.88 -9.43 7.58
N LYS A 100 3.94 -10.19 7.88
CA LYS A 100 4.03 -11.60 7.49
C LYS A 100 2.92 -12.42 8.14
N ASP A 101 2.68 -12.21 9.44
CA ASP A 101 1.59 -12.85 10.17
C ASP A 101 0.22 -12.41 9.62
N PHE A 102 0.07 -11.13 9.27
CA PHE A 102 -1.12 -10.59 8.62
C PHE A 102 -1.38 -11.22 7.25
N ILE A 103 -0.35 -11.37 6.40
CA ILE A 103 -0.47 -12.05 5.10
C ILE A 103 -0.89 -13.51 5.28
N ALA A 104 -0.26 -14.22 6.22
CA ALA A 104 -0.58 -15.61 6.48
C ALA A 104 -2.05 -15.78 6.93
N LYS A 105 -2.50 -14.91 7.84
CA LYS A 105 -3.90 -14.89 8.30
C LYS A 105 -4.87 -14.51 7.17
N ALA A 106 -4.56 -13.45 6.42
CA ALA A 106 -5.39 -12.98 5.32
C ALA A 106 -5.51 -14.04 4.22
N LYS A 107 -4.44 -14.79 3.93
CA LYS A 107 -4.46 -15.91 2.98
C LYS A 107 -5.41 -17.02 3.43
N ILE A 108 -5.34 -17.42 4.70
CA ILE A 108 -6.25 -18.43 5.26
C ILE A 108 -7.69 -17.94 5.16
N GLU A 109 -7.99 -16.71 5.59
CA GLU A 109 -9.34 -16.13 5.53
C GLU A 109 -9.88 -16.01 4.10
N TRP A 110 -9.02 -15.79 3.11
CA TRP A 110 -9.39 -15.73 1.70
C TRP A 110 -9.63 -17.11 1.07
N GLU A 111 -8.89 -18.13 1.53
CA GLU A 111 -9.03 -19.53 1.09
C GLU A 111 -10.20 -20.24 1.80
N VAL A 112 -10.67 -19.76 2.96
CA VAL A 112 -11.92 -20.24 3.54
C VAL A 112 -13.07 -19.73 2.68
N PRO A 113 -13.76 -20.59 1.90
CA PRO A 113 -14.99 -20.15 1.26
C PRO A 113 -15.93 -19.74 2.39
N THR A 114 -16.47 -18.54 2.35
CA THR A 114 -17.56 -18.11 3.23
C THR A 114 -18.78 -18.98 2.98
N SER A 115 -18.76 -20.21 3.52
CA SER A 115 -19.90 -21.09 3.70
C SER A 115 -20.60 -20.65 4.98
N ASN A 116 -21.11 -19.42 4.99
CA ASN A 116 -22.19 -18.95 5.86
C ASN A 116 -22.37 -17.44 5.69
N GLN A 117 -23.07 -17.06 4.64
CA GLN A 117 -24.12 -16.05 4.79
C GLN A 117 -25.40 -16.70 4.27
N ARG A 118 -26.10 -17.37 5.17
CA ARG A 118 -27.54 -17.59 5.08
C ARG A 118 -28.26 -16.30 5.45
#